data_AF-A0A8H7LUZ6-F1
#
_entry.id   AF-A0A8H7LUZ6-F1
#
_cell.length_a   1.000
_cell.length_b   1.000
_cell.length_c   1.000
_cell.angle_alpha   90.00
_cell.angle_beta   90.00
_cell.angle_gamma   90.00
#
_symmetry.space_group_name_H-M   'P 1'
#
loop_
_entity.id
_entity.type
_entity.pdbx_description
1 polymer ?
#
loop_
_entity_poly.entity_id
_entity_poly.type
_entity_poly.pdbx_seq_one_letter_code
_entity_poly.pdbx_strand_id
1 'polypeptide(L)'
;MESVSYPYPLIPTPPGDWQKSLHEMQAIRMAALHNIIIRSFNAIIYHAPNVTEADVPSFIKFCRAVADVVHEHHQTEEEVMFPYLCVTRQPEEKLGKGAMDANVSQHHDFMPHFDEWNEHCKKILAKEEAYESAHFVSMLRKSTDTLSAHLVDEIPTLEASIMKAHFTDAELRELETRIAKKIQECISVWILPILFVSGDLSYNSWFPDEIPMPVIFFARHISMRVGGDMWKWGQSDRYSQLKDEFKPMYAAASG
;
A
#
# COMPACT_ATOMS: atom_id res chain seq x y z
N MET A 1 -24.40 -3.68 16.39
CA MET A 1 -23.16 -3.70 15.60
C MET A 1 -22.73 -2.25 15.48
N GLU A 2 -21.73 -1.86 16.26
CA GLU A 2 -21.13 -0.54 16.12
C GLU A 2 -20.63 -0.40 14.69
N SER A 3 -21.04 0.67 14.01
CA SER A 3 -20.64 0.97 12.64
C SER A 3 -19.14 1.22 12.60
N VAL A 4 -18.36 0.32 12.00
CA VAL A 4 -16.92 0.55 11.84
C VAL A 4 -16.72 1.74 10.91
N SER A 5 -16.06 2.78 11.44
CA SER A 5 -15.93 4.11 10.83
C SER A 5 -15.18 4.01 9.51
N TYR A 6 -15.92 4.19 8.42
CA TYR A 6 -15.37 4.58 7.14
C TYR A 6 -15.34 6.12 7.08
N PRO A 7 -14.26 6.75 6.59
CA PRO A 7 -13.03 6.16 6.03
C PRO A 7 -12.05 5.65 7.09
N TYR A 8 -11.13 4.77 6.69
CA TYR A 8 -9.93 4.48 7.48
C TYR A 8 -9.04 5.73 7.54
N PRO A 9 -8.52 6.08 8.74
CA PRO A 9 -7.67 7.26 8.90
C PRO A 9 -6.33 7.09 8.19
N LEU A 10 -5.78 8.20 7.68
CA LEU A 10 -4.44 8.21 7.11
C LEU A 10 -3.39 8.26 8.23
N ILE A 11 -2.23 7.66 7.97
CA ILE A 11 -1.06 7.66 8.84
C ILE A 11 -0.35 9.01 8.69
N PRO A 12 -0.17 9.80 9.77
CA PRO A 12 0.60 11.04 9.71
C PRO A 12 2.01 10.80 9.18
N THR A 13 2.51 11.69 8.33
CA THR A 13 3.89 11.61 7.82
C THR A 13 4.88 11.70 8.99
N PRO A 14 5.72 10.67 9.21
CA PRO A 14 6.76 10.69 10.23
C PRO A 14 7.71 11.89 10.09
N PRO A 15 8.30 12.38 11.19
CA PRO A 15 9.19 13.54 11.16
C PRO A 15 10.51 13.22 10.44
N GLY A 16 11.05 14.20 9.70
CA GLY A 16 12.37 14.10 9.06
C GLY A 16 12.36 14.62 7.62
N ASP A 17 13.48 14.39 6.94
CA ASP A 17 13.65 14.71 5.52
C ASP A 17 14.21 13.49 4.78
N TRP A 18 13.31 12.79 4.08
CA TRP A 18 13.63 11.57 3.34
C TRP A 18 14.68 11.80 2.25
N GLN A 19 14.86 13.03 1.75
CA GLN A 19 15.86 13.36 0.74
C GLN A 19 17.27 13.47 1.33
N LYS A 20 17.38 13.65 2.66
CA LYS A 20 18.65 13.92 3.34
C LYS A 20 19.11 12.79 4.25
N SER A 21 18.20 11.93 4.73
CA SER A 21 18.55 10.86 5.66
C SER A 21 17.86 9.55 5.29
N LEU A 22 18.66 8.52 5.02
CA LEU A 22 18.15 7.16 4.78
C LEU A 22 17.47 6.57 6.02
N HIS A 23 17.90 6.98 7.21
CA HIS A 23 17.27 6.56 8.46
C HIS A 23 15.87 7.14 8.63
N GLU A 24 15.68 8.41 8.28
CA GLU A 24 14.37 9.08 8.33
C GLU A 24 13.46 8.60 7.19
N MET A 25 14.05 8.30 6.04
CA MET A 25 13.32 7.82 4.87
C MET A 25 12.56 6.51 5.13
N GLN A 26 13.04 5.59 5.99
CA GLN A 26 12.39 4.29 6.21
C GLN A 26 10.93 4.43 6.70
N ALA A 27 10.71 5.11 7.82
CA ALA A 27 9.35 5.34 8.33
C ALA A 27 8.52 6.23 7.40
N ILE A 28 9.13 7.28 6.80
CA ILE A 28 8.42 8.19 5.90
C ILE A 28 7.87 7.46 4.67
N ARG A 29 8.69 6.62 4.05
CA ARG A 29 8.30 5.76 2.93
C ARG A 29 7.20 4.79 3.35
N MET A 30 7.37 4.11 4.49
CA MET A 30 6.40 3.10 4.91
C MET A 30 5.03 3.71 5.11
N ALA A 31 4.96 4.86 5.80
CA ALA A 31 3.73 5.62 5.95
C ALA A 31 3.14 6.06 4.59
N ALA A 32 3.97 6.41 3.60
CA ALA A 32 3.50 6.79 2.27
C ALA A 32 2.86 5.60 1.53
N LEU A 33 3.53 4.44 1.51
CA LEU A 33 3.03 3.20 0.89
C LEU A 33 1.74 2.71 1.58
N HIS A 34 1.72 2.76 2.91
CA HIS A 34 0.54 2.40 3.69
C HIS A 34 -0.64 3.32 3.41
N ASN A 35 -0.39 4.63 3.24
CA ASN A 35 -1.44 5.57 2.85
C ASN A 35 -1.97 5.33 1.43
N ILE A 36 -1.16 4.80 0.50
CA ILE A 36 -1.63 4.35 -0.83
C ILE A 36 -2.59 3.16 -0.68
N ILE A 37 -2.26 2.20 0.19
CA ILE A 37 -3.11 1.04 0.50
C ILE A 37 -4.42 1.50 1.16
N ILE A 38 -4.35 2.32 2.21
CA ILE A 38 -5.51 2.86 2.93
C ILE A 38 -6.44 3.62 2.00
N ARG A 39 -5.90 4.52 1.16
CA ARG A 39 -6.69 5.28 0.18
C ARG A 39 -7.34 4.38 -0.84
N SER A 40 -6.67 3.31 -1.26
CA SER A 40 -7.25 2.33 -2.16
C SER A 40 -8.46 1.63 -1.54
N PHE A 41 -8.38 1.18 -0.29
CA PHE A 41 -9.53 0.60 0.40
C PHE A 41 -10.64 1.61 0.64
N ASN A 42 -10.29 2.84 1.00
CA ASN A 42 -11.28 3.90 1.14
C ASN A 42 -12.00 4.14 -0.19
N ALA A 43 -11.29 4.15 -1.32
CA ALA A 43 -11.89 4.25 -2.65
C ALA A 43 -12.84 3.07 -2.95
N ILE A 44 -12.40 1.85 -2.67
CA ILE A 44 -13.21 0.63 -2.89
C ILE A 44 -14.52 0.72 -2.09
N ILE A 45 -14.44 1.02 -0.80
CA ILE A 45 -15.62 1.08 0.07
C ILE A 45 -16.55 2.25 -0.34
N TYR A 46 -16.00 3.39 -0.77
CA TYR A 46 -16.77 4.52 -1.29
C TYR A 46 -17.59 4.15 -2.52
N HIS A 47 -16.92 3.53 -3.49
CA HIS A 47 -17.48 3.30 -4.81
C HIS A 47 -18.37 2.06 -4.86
N ALA A 48 -18.06 1.03 -4.07
CA ALA A 48 -18.74 -0.26 -4.10
C ALA A 48 -20.28 -0.19 -4.17
N PRO A 49 -21.01 0.63 -3.37
CA PRO A 49 -22.47 0.69 -3.44
C PRO A 49 -23.03 1.39 -4.69
N ASN A 50 -22.19 2.12 -5.42
CA ASN A 50 -22.58 2.97 -6.55
C ASN A 50 -22.10 2.44 -7.91
N VAL A 51 -21.51 1.24 -7.96
CA VAL A 51 -21.02 0.62 -9.20
C VAL A 51 -22.21 0.11 -10.02
N THR A 52 -22.31 0.52 -11.27
CA THR A 52 -23.30 -0.01 -12.22
C THR A 52 -22.85 -1.36 -12.79
N GLU A 53 -23.77 -2.18 -13.30
CA GLU A 53 -23.42 -3.47 -13.92
C GLU A 53 -22.38 -3.35 -15.03
N ALA A 54 -22.46 -2.28 -15.84
CA ALA A 54 -21.51 -2.00 -16.92
C ALA A 54 -20.10 -1.66 -16.39
N ASP A 55 -20.03 -1.09 -15.19
CA ASP A 55 -18.81 -0.63 -14.54
C ASP A 55 -18.09 -1.72 -13.74
N VAL A 56 -18.81 -2.77 -13.32
CA VAL A 56 -18.27 -3.89 -12.51
C VAL A 56 -16.92 -4.41 -13.03
N PRO A 57 -16.74 -4.72 -14.33
CA PRO A 57 -15.46 -5.24 -14.79
C PRO A 57 -14.29 -4.28 -14.58
N SER A 58 -14.51 -2.97 -14.72
CA SER A 58 -13.47 -1.96 -14.50
C SER A 58 -13.16 -1.78 -13.01
N PHE A 59 -14.20 -1.80 -12.16
CA PHE A 59 -14.08 -1.68 -10.71
C PHE A 59 -13.35 -2.87 -10.11
N ILE A 60 -13.68 -4.09 -10.53
CA ILE A 60 -13.04 -5.30 -9.99
C ILE A 60 -11.59 -5.44 -10.50
N LYS A 61 -11.26 -4.96 -11.71
CA LYS A 61 -9.86 -4.84 -12.15
C LYS A 61 -9.06 -3.88 -11.26
N PHE A 62 -9.64 -2.76 -10.83
CA PHE A 62 -9.01 -1.88 -9.86
C PHE A 62 -8.79 -2.57 -8.52
N CYS A 63 -9.83 -3.23 -7.98
CA CYS A 63 -9.73 -4.02 -6.74
C CYS A 63 -8.62 -5.07 -6.80
N ARG A 64 -8.48 -5.74 -7.94
CA ARG A 64 -7.40 -6.71 -8.19
C ARG A 64 -6.02 -6.08 -8.24
N ALA A 65 -5.87 -4.92 -8.86
CA ALA A 65 -4.60 -4.19 -8.81
C ALA A 65 -4.22 -3.79 -7.38
N VAL A 66 -5.21 -3.43 -6.54
CA VAL A 66 -4.99 -3.16 -5.11
C VAL A 66 -4.54 -4.43 -4.38
N ALA A 67 -5.16 -5.57 -4.68
CA ALA A 67 -4.75 -6.86 -4.13
C ALA A 67 -3.30 -7.20 -4.50
N ASP A 68 -2.95 -7.08 -5.77
CA ASP A 68 -1.59 -7.34 -6.25
C ASP A 68 -0.56 -6.45 -5.51
N VAL A 69 -0.87 -5.16 -5.28
CA VAL A 69 0.02 -4.25 -4.51
C VAL A 69 0.16 -4.67 -3.05
N VAL A 70 -0.94 -5.06 -2.38
CA VAL A 70 -0.91 -5.53 -0.99
C VAL A 70 -0.09 -6.83 -0.87
N HIS A 71 -0.24 -7.76 -1.81
CA HIS A 71 0.58 -8.97 -1.86
C HIS A 71 2.07 -8.66 -2.07
N GLU A 72 2.39 -7.84 -3.07
CA GLU A 72 3.77 -7.47 -3.41
C GLU A 72 4.48 -6.72 -2.27
N HIS A 73 3.75 -5.83 -1.58
CA HIS A 73 4.23 -5.08 -0.42
C HIS A 73 4.67 -5.99 0.72
N HIS A 74 3.74 -6.78 1.27
CA HIS A 74 4.03 -7.65 2.41
C HIS A 74 4.99 -8.80 2.06
N GLN A 75 4.96 -9.31 0.81
CA GLN A 75 5.94 -10.28 0.34
C GLN A 75 7.36 -9.69 0.34
N THR A 76 7.51 -8.42 -0.07
CA THR A 76 8.81 -7.74 -0.06
C THR A 76 9.31 -7.54 1.36
N GLU A 77 8.42 -7.23 2.29
CA GLU A 77 8.76 -7.11 3.71
C GLU A 77 9.30 -8.42 4.28
N GLU A 78 8.54 -9.51 4.14
CA GLU A 78 8.90 -10.80 4.73
C GLU A 78 10.10 -11.48 4.06
N GLU A 79 10.28 -11.31 2.75
CA GLU A 79 11.40 -11.94 2.04
C GLU A 79 12.70 -11.13 2.08
N VAL A 80 12.61 -9.81 2.28
CA VAL A 80 13.77 -8.90 2.14
C VAL A 80 13.95 -8.00 3.35
N MET A 81 12.94 -7.19 3.68
CA MET A 81 13.10 -6.13 4.67
C MET A 81 13.24 -6.66 6.09
N PHE A 82 12.29 -7.43 6.59
CA PHE A 82 12.31 -7.97 7.95
C PHE A 82 13.52 -8.88 8.19
N PRO A 83 13.88 -9.81 7.28
CA PRO A 83 15.09 -10.60 7.45
C PRO A 83 16.35 -9.73 7.54
N TYR A 84 16.47 -8.67 6.73
CA TYR A 84 17.63 -7.78 6.77
C TYR A 84 17.69 -6.94 8.04
N LEU A 85 16.53 -6.51 8.55
CA LEU A 85 16.43 -5.71 9.78
C LEU A 85 16.75 -6.56 11.03
N CYS A 86 16.36 -7.83 11.05
CA CYS A 86 16.62 -8.72 12.18
C CYS A 86 18.02 -9.39 12.13
N VAL A 87 18.50 -9.79 10.95
CA VAL A 87 19.68 -10.64 10.79
C VAL A 87 20.63 -10.08 9.73
N THR A 88 21.88 -9.81 10.11
CA THR A 88 22.95 -9.53 9.15
C THR A 88 24.14 -10.45 9.35
N ARG A 89 25.14 -10.36 8.47
CA ARG A 89 26.36 -11.19 8.44
C ARG A 89 27.30 -10.97 9.66
N GLN A 90 26.87 -10.26 10.70
CA GLN A 90 27.65 -9.97 11.91
C GLN A 90 27.02 -10.61 13.16
N PRO A 91 27.80 -10.85 14.24
CA PRO A 91 27.39 -11.73 15.35
C PRO A 91 26.32 -11.16 16.29
N GLU A 92 25.98 -9.87 16.16
CA GLU A 92 25.00 -9.19 17.01
C GLU A 92 23.73 -9.01 16.17
N GLU A 93 22.66 -9.76 16.50
CA GLU A 93 21.37 -9.68 15.81
C GLU A 93 20.88 -8.23 15.87
N LYS A 94 20.78 -7.53 14.71
CA LYS A 94 20.65 -6.06 14.64
C LYS A 94 19.56 -5.47 15.53
N LEU A 95 18.30 -5.64 15.14
CA LEU A 95 17.16 -5.34 16.01
C LEU A 95 16.88 -6.49 17.00
N GLY A 96 17.60 -7.60 16.88
CA GLY A 96 17.32 -8.86 17.57
C GLY A 96 16.42 -9.78 16.76
N LYS A 97 16.62 -11.09 16.92
CA LYS A 97 15.70 -12.10 16.41
C LYS A 97 14.31 -11.89 17.01
N GLY A 98 13.29 -11.90 16.16
CA GLY A 98 11.89 -11.73 16.55
C GLY A 98 11.42 -10.27 16.65
N ALA A 99 12.27 -9.29 16.34
CA ALA A 99 11.88 -7.87 16.37
C ALA A 99 10.71 -7.52 15.43
N MET A 100 10.48 -8.34 14.40
CA MET A 100 9.41 -8.17 13.40
C MET A 100 8.28 -9.21 13.55
N ASP A 101 8.32 -10.09 14.58
CA ASP A 101 7.35 -11.18 14.73
C ASP A 101 5.90 -10.67 14.89
N ALA A 102 5.72 -9.50 15.50
CA ALA A 102 4.40 -8.87 15.62
C ALA A 102 3.82 -8.49 14.25
N ASN A 103 4.63 -7.83 13.39
CA ASN A 103 4.24 -7.48 12.02
C ASN A 103 3.90 -8.73 11.21
N VAL A 104 4.78 -9.75 11.26
CA VAL A 104 4.56 -11.04 10.56
C VAL A 104 3.31 -11.76 11.07
N SER A 105 3.05 -11.75 12.38
CA SER A 105 1.84 -12.34 12.94
C SER A 105 0.59 -11.64 12.43
N GLN A 106 0.61 -10.30 12.36
CA GLN A 106 -0.51 -9.54 11.81
C GLN A 106 -0.73 -9.84 10.33
N HIS A 107 0.34 -10.01 9.52
CA HIS A 107 0.22 -10.47 8.13
C HIS A 107 -0.53 -11.79 8.04
N HIS A 108 -0.12 -12.79 8.83
CA HIS A 108 -0.78 -14.09 8.86
C HIS A 108 -2.24 -14.04 9.31
N ASP A 109 -2.61 -13.05 10.13
CA ASP A 109 -3.99 -12.87 10.60
C ASP A 109 -4.91 -12.31 9.50
N PHE A 110 -4.47 -11.31 8.73
CA PHE A 110 -5.34 -10.68 7.72
C PHE A 110 -5.24 -11.32 6.32
N MET A 111 -4.09 -11.86 5.94
CA MET A 111 -3.84 -12.35 4.59
C MET A 111 -4.81 -13.44 4.12
N PRO A 112 -5.17 -14.46 4.92
CA PRO A 112 -6.12 -15.49 4.47
C PRO A 112 -7.49 -14.94 4.08
N HIS A 113 -8.02 -13.97 4.86
CA HIS A 113 -9.28 -13.31 4.54
C HIS A 113 -9.17 -12.38 3.33
N PHE A 114 -8.01 -11.75 3.16
CA PHE A 114 -7.73 -10.92 2.00
C PHE A 114 -7.66 -11.76 0.72
N ASP A 115 -7.05 -12.94 0.79
CA ASP A 115 -6.98 -13.90 -0.31
C ASP A 115 -8.36 -14.40 -0.73
N GLU A 116 -9.24 -14.72 0.23
CA GLU A 116 -10.65 -15.05 -0.05
C GLU A 116 -11.35 -13.94 -0.84
N TRP A 117 -11.14 -12.67 -0.46
CA TRP A 117 -11.71 -11.53 -1.18
C TRP A 117 -11.10 -11.35 -2.58
N ASN A 118 -9.79 -11.55 -2.75
CA ASN A 118 -9.14 -11.50 -4.06
C ASN A 118 -9.64 -12.63 -4.98
N GLU A 119 -9.83 -13.84 -4.46
CA GLU A 119 -10.44 -14.94 -5.21
C GLU A 119 -11.88 -14.63 -5.62
N HIS A 120 -12.68 -14.02 -4.74
CA HIS A 120 -14.01 -13.53 -5.10
C HIS A 120 -13.96 -12.50 -6.24
N CYS A 121 -12.99 -11.57 -6.22
CA CYS A 121 -12.75 -10.66 -7.35
C CYS A 121 -12.48 -11.39 -8.67
N LYS A 122 -11.67 -12.45 -8.64
CA LYS A 122 -11.37 -13.27 -9.84
C LYS A 122 -12.64 -13.94 -10.38
N LYS A 123 -13.47 -14.51 -9.51
CA LYS A 123 -14.73 -15.16 -9.91
C LYS A 123 -15.75 -14.17 -10.48
N ILE A 124 -15.85 -12.96 -9.93
CA ILE A 124 -16.69 -11.89 -10.50
C ILE A 124 -16.22 -11.53 -11.92
N LEU A 125 -14.91 -11.39 -12.14
CA LEU A 125 -14.37 -11.11 -13.48
C LEU A 125 -14.60 -12.26 -14.47
N ALA A 126 -14.53 -13.50 -14.00
CA ALA A 126 -14.84 -14.70 -14.77
C ALA A 126 -16.36 -14.89 -15.03
N LYS A 127 -17.22 -14.05 -14.41
CA LYS A 127 -18.68 -14.17 -14.43
C LYS A 127 -19.20 -15.45 -13.79
N GLU A 128 -18.44 -16.02 -12.87
CA GLU A 128 -18.83 -17.20 -12.09
C GLU A 128 -19.67 -16.81 -10.86
N GLU A 129 -19.48 -15.60 -10.35
CA GLU A 129 -20.24 -15.02 -9.23
C GLU A 129 -20.73 -13.61 -9.60
N ALA A 130 -21.92 -13.24 -9.11
CA ALA A 130 -22.48 -11.90 -9.31
C ALA A 130 -21.86 -10.89 -8.33
N TYR A 131 -21.72 -9.64 -8.77
CA TYR A 131 -21.30 -8.55 -7.89
C TYR A 131 -22.45 -8.10 -7.00
N GLU A 132 -22.30 -8.34 -5.69
CA GLU A 132 -23.24 -7.93 -4.65
C GLU A 132 -22.50 -7.02 -3.67
N SER A 133 -22.75 -5.71 -3.77
CA SER A 133 -21.95 -4.68 -3.08
C SER A 133 -21.81 -4.92 -1.57
N ALA A 134 -22.92 -5.23 -0.87
CA ALA A 134 -22.90 -5.45 0.57
C ALA A 134 -22.06 -6.68 0.95
N HIS A 135 -22.17 -7.76 0.18
CA HIS A 135 -21.37 -8.97 0.37
C HIS A 135 -19.89 -8.69 0.09
N PHE A 136 -19.60 -8.02 -1.02
CA PHE A 136 -18.25 -7.67 -1.45
C PHE A 136 -17.49 -6.85 -0.39
N VAL A 137 -18.13 -5.78 0.11
CA VAL A 137 -17.56 -4.94 1.18
C VAL A 137 -17.45 -5.71 2.49
N SER A 138 -18.44 -6.54 2.83
CA SER A 138 -18.37 -7.37 4.04
C SER A 138 -17.22 -8.38 4.01
N MET A 139 -16.88 -8.93 2.84
CA MET A 139 -15.73 -9.82 2.70
C MET A 139 -14.42 -9.05 2.89
N LEU A 140 -14.26 -7.90 2.21
CA LEU A 140 -13.07 -7.07 2.34
C LEU A 140 -12.81 -6.66 3.80
N ARG A 141 -13.87 -6.31 4.54
CA ARG A 141 -13.76 -5.88 5.94
C ARG A 141 -13.26 -6.95 6.89
N LYS A 142 -13.35 -8.24 6.55
CA LYS A 142 -12.78 -9.32 7.37
C LYS A 142 -11.26 -9.23 7.49
N SER A 143 -10.59 -8.63 6.50
CA SER A 143 -9.14 -8.40 6.51
C SER A 143 -8.77 -6.94 6.78
N THR A 144 -9.52 -5.97 6.26
CA THR A 144 -9.06 -4.56 6.27
C THR A 144 -9.02 -3.92 7.66
N ASP A 145 -9.82 -4.39 8.61
CA ASP A 145 -9.78 -3.85 9.98
C ASP A 145 -8.46 -4.21 10.68
N THR A 146 -8.04 -5.48 10.59
CA THR A 146 -6.73 -5.94 11.10
C THR A 146 -5.57 -5.32 10.32
N LEU A 147 -5.67 -5.31 8.99
CA LEU A 147 -4.68 -4.70 8.12
C LEU A 147 -4.49 -3.21 8.44
N SER A 148 -5.58 -2.45 8.63
CA SER A 148 -5.46 -1.02 8.97
C SER A 148 -4.73 -0.78 10.29
N ALA A 149 -4.87 -1.67 11.29
CA ALA A 149 -4.13 -1.58 12.53
C ALA A 149 -2.65 -1.90 12.31
N HIS A 150 -2.36 -2.99 11.59
CA HIS A 150 -1.00 -3.38 11.21
C HIS A 150 -0.23 -2.25 10.50
N LEU A 151 -0.86 -1.59 9.53
CA LEU A 151 -0.25 -0.50 8.79
C LEU A 151 0.18 0.67 9.71
N VAL A 152 -0.45 0.84 10.87
CA VAL A 152 -0.05 1.85 11.86
C VAL A 152 1.02 1.31 12.81
N ASP A 153 0.83 0.07 13.28
CA ASP A 153 1.70 -0.58 14.27
C ASP A 153 3.12 -0.84 13.75
N GLU A 154 3.29 -0.98 12.44
CA GLU A 154 4.62 -1.18 11.85
C GLU A 154 5.49 0.09 11.91
N ILE A 155 4.90 1.28 11.73
CA ILE A 155 5.64 2.54 11.56
C ILE A 155 6.66 2.81 12.69
N PRO A 156 6.30 2.64 13.99
CA PRO A 156 7.24 2.79 15.10
C PRO A 156 8.49 1.89 15.00
N THR A 157 8.41 0.73 14.36
CA THR A 157 9.54 -0.20 14.21
C THR A 157 10.62 0.31 13.26
N LEU A 158 10.28 1.30 12.42
CA LEU A 158 11.11 1.89 11.37
C LEU A 158 11.55 3.32 11.67
N GLU A 159 11.30 3.81 12.87
CA GLU A 159 11.63 5.18 13.25
C GLU A 159 13.11 5.48 13.10
N ALA A 160 13.40 6.74 12.76
CA ALA A 160 14.77 7.22 12.55
C ALA A 160 15.68 6.97 13.76
N SER A 161 15.14 7.01 14.98
CA SER A 161 15.87 6.73 16.23
C SER A 161 16.40 5.29 16.24
N ILE A 162 15.55 4.32 15.90
CA ILE A 162 15.89 2.90 15.79
C ILE A 162 16.85 2.68 14.63
N MET A 163 16.54 3.22 13.46
CA MET A 163 17.40 3.07 12.29
C MET A 163 18.80 3.62 12.56
N LYS A 164 18.92 4.82 13.17
CA LYS A 164 20.21 5.44 13.51
C LYS A 164 20.99 4.65 14.56
N ALA A 165 20.30 4.01 15.50
CA ALA A 165 20.93 3.22 16.55
C ALA A 165 21.54 1.91 16.04
N HIS A 166 20.94 1.30 15.00
CA HIS A 166 21.27 -0.07 14.58
C HIS A 166 21.85 -0.19 13.16
N PHE A 167 21.79 0.87 12.33
CA PHE A 167 22.18 0.81 10.92
C PHE A 167 23.04 2.00 10.50
N THR A 168 24.10 1.71 9.75
CA THR A 168 24.85 2.71 9.00
C THR A 168 24.15 3.06 7.68
N ASP A 169 24.48 4.21 7.10
CA ASP A 169 24.01 4.59 5.75
C ASP A 169 24.34 3.53 4.70
N ALA A 170 25.51 2.89 4.78
CA ALA A 170 25.92 1.89 3.81
C ALA A 170 25.02 0.65 3.85
N GLU A 171 24.59 0.23 5.04
CA GLU A 171 23.69 -0.90 5.23
C GLU A 171 22.27 -0.56 4.79
N LEU A 172 21.78 0.66 5.08
CA LEU A 172 20.49 1.10 4.55
C LEU A 172 20.53 1.18 3.02
N ARG A 173 21.60 1.68 2.39
CA ARG A 173 21.75 1.65 0.91
C ARG A 173 21.73 0.22 0.35
N GLU A 174 22.33 -0.73 1.06
CA GLU A 174 22.29 -2.14 0.67
C GLU A 174 20.85 -2.67 0.76
N LEU A 175 20.12 -2.38 1.84
CA LEU A 175 18.70 -2.72 1.98
C LEU A 175 17.88 -2.15 0.82
N GLU A 176 18.05 -0.86 0.52
CA GLU A 176 17.35 -0.19 -0.59
C GLU A 176 17.62 -0.87 -1.93
N THR A 177 18.87 -1.27 -2.18
CA THR A 177 19.24 -1.99 -3.41
C THR A 177 18.53 -3.34 -3.50
N ARG A 178 18.39 -4.05 -2.38
CA ARG A 178 17.70 -5.35 -2.32
C ARG A 178 16.19 -5.21 -2.52
N ILE A 179 15.58 -4.21 -1.88
CA ILE A 179 14.16 -3.87 -2.05
C ILE A 179 13.88 -3.50 -3.51
N ALA A 180 14.67 -2.60 -4.10
CA ALA A 180 14.52 -2.19 -5.50
C ALA A 180 14.64 -3.38 -6.46
N LYS A 181 15.56 -4.31 -6.20
CA LYS A 181 15.68 -5.54 -6.99
C LYS A 181 14.44 -6.43 -6.86
N LYS A 182 13.94 -6.66 -5.64
CA LYS A 182 12.72 -7.46 -5.43
C LYS A 182 11.52 -6.84 -6.13
N ILE A 183 11.35 -5.52 -6.01
CA ILE A 183 10.31 -4.75 -6.71
C ILE A 183 10.40 -4.94 -8.23
N GLN A 184 11.60 -4.91 -8.81
CA GLN A 184 11.79 -5.17 -10.24
C GLN A 184 11.41 -6.60 -10.66
N GLU A 185 11.51 -7.57 -9.75
CA GLU A 185 11.17 -8.97 -10.01
C GLU A 185 9.67 -9.25 -9.88
N CYS A 186 8.97 -8.59 -8.95
CA CYS A 186 7.54 -8.84 -8.69
C CYS A 186 6.61 -7.82 -9.35
N ILE A 187 6.94 -6.53 -9.36
CA ILE A 187 6.00 -5.48 -9.75
C ILE A 187 5.90 -5.33 -11.26
N SER A 188 4.69 -5.54 -11.77
CA SER A 188 4.35 -5.24 -13.16
C SER A 188 4.25 -3.72 -13.39
N VAL A 189 4.91 -3.23 -14.44
CA VAL A 189 4.77 -1.83 -14.92
C VAL A 189 3.31 -1.43 -15.22
N TRP A 190 2.44 -2.42 -15.42
CA TRP A 190 1.02 -2.21 -15.65
C TRP A 190 0.24 -1.85 -14.39
N ILE A 191 0.76 -2.16 -13.20
CA ILE A 191 0.13 -1.92 -11.89
C ILE A 191 0.63 -0.62 -11.24
N LEU A 192 1.81 -0.12 -11.66
CA LEU A 192 2.37 1.17 -11.21
C LEU A 192 1.39 2.37 -11.21
N PRO A 193 0.36 2.47 -12.08
CA PRO A 193 -0.61 3.55 -11.96
C PRO A 193 -1.34 3.65 -10.61
N ILE A 194 -1.40 2.59 -9.80
CA ILE A 194 -1.91 2.68 -8.41
C ILE A 194 -1.17 3.74 -7.60
N LEU A 195 0.15 3.87 -7.76
CA LEU A 195 0.93 4.89 -7.04
C LEU A 195 0.42 6.31 -7.34
N PHE A 196 -0.14 6.52 -8.53
CA PHE A 196 -0.73 7.80 -8.90
C PHE A 196 -2.13 7.96 -8.34
N VAL A 197 -3.02 7.02 -8.66
CA VAL A 197 -4.45 7.19 -8.38
C VAL A 197 -4.84 6.91 -6.93
N SER A 198 -3.94 6.36 -6.14
CA SER A 198 -4.12 6.15 -4.70
C SER A 198 -3.12 6.91 -3.84
N GLY A 199 -2.08 7.52 -4.43
CA GLY A 199 -1.11 8.37 -3.71
C GLY A 199 -1.53 9.82 -3.59
N ASP A 200 -0.87 10.59 -2.73
CA ASP A 200 -1.08 12.03 -2.59
C ASP A 200 0.14 12.76 -2.06
N LEU A 201 0.81 13.42 -3.00
CA LEU A 201 2.07 14.11 -2.76
C LEU A 201 1.90 15.37 -1.90
N SER A 202 0.66 15.86 -1.71
CA SER A 202 0.39 16.98 -0.81
C SER A 202 0.29 16.56 0.66
N TYR A 203 -0.04 15.28 0.93
CA TYR A 203 -0.13 14.73 2.27
C TYR A 203 1.20 14.10 2.72
N ASN A 204 1.79 13.27 1.87
CA ASN A 204 3.14 12.73 2.06
C ASN A 204 3.91 12.90 0.75
N SER A 205 5.01 13.65 0.78
CA SER A 205 5.76 14.04 -0.42
C SER A 205 6.70 12.97 -0.95
N TRP A 206 6.84 11.83 -0.26
CA TRP A 206 7.69 10.74 -0.72
C TRP A 206 7.15 10.12 -2.00
N PHE A 207 8.04 9.92 -2.97
CA PHE A 207 7.79 9.19 -4.19
C PHE A 207 9.02 8.33 -4.50
N PRO A 208 8.86 7.10 -5.01
CA PRO A 208 10.00 6.20 -5.25
C PRO A 208 10.93 6.75 -6.34
N ASP A 209 12.12 7.20 -5.93
CA ASP A 209 13.19 7.70 -6.82
C ASP A 209 13.87 6.56 -7.60
N GLU A 210 13.69 5.31 -7.16
CA GLU A 210 14.26 4.11 -7.77
C GLU A 210 13.60 3.78 -9.11
N ILE A 211 12.39 4.29 -9.36
CA ILE A 211 11.66 4.05 -10.60
C ILE A 211 12.19 5.02 -11.67
N PRO A 212 12.81 4.52 -12.76
CA PRO A 212 13.35 5.41 -13.79
C PRO A 212 12.27 6.27 -14.44
N MET A 213 12.58 7.55 -14.71
CA MET A 213 11.64 8.50 -15.34
C MET A 213 10.95 7.97 -16.61
N PRO A 214 11.61 7.22 -17.52
CA PRO A 214 10.92 6.60 -18.66
C PRO A 214 9.84 5.58 -18.26
N VAL A 215 10.05 4.84 -17.16
CA VAL A 215 9.07 3.89 -16.61
C VAL A 215 7.89 4.63 -16.02
N ILE A 216 8.13 5.71 -15.26
CA ILE A 216 7.07 6.60 -14.74
C ILE A 216 6.26 7.18 -15.90
N PHE A 217 6.93 7.66 -16.96
CA PHE A 217 6.26 8.18 -18.16
C PHE A 217 5.39 7.10 -18.83
N PHE A 218 5.93 5.90 -19.01
CA PHE A 218 5.18 4.77 -19.56
C PHE A 218 3.94 4.45 -18.71
N ALA A 219 4.11 4.28 -17.40
CA ALA A 219 2.99 3.98 -16.50
C ALA A 219 1.90 5.07 -16.59
N ARG A 220 2.32 6.33 -16.51
CA ARG A 220 1.40 7.48 -16.45
C ARG A 220 0.68 7.77 -17.77
N HIS A 221 1.32 7.51 -18.91
CA HIS A 221 0.76 7.88 -20.23
C HIS A 221 0.29 6.70 -21.07
N ILE A 222 0.81 5.50 -20.83
CA ILE A 222 0.52 4.30 -21.62
C ILE A 222 -0.28 3.32 -20.75
N SER A 223 0.25 2.83 -19.63
CA SER A 223 -0.49 1.88 -18.76
C SER A 223 -1.82 2.45 -18.30
N MET A 224 -1.87 3.73 -17.92
CA MET A 224 -3.14 4.40 -17.57
C MET A 224 -4.15 4.43 -18.73
N ARG A 225 -3.70 4.68 -19.96
CA ARG A 225 -4.59 4.71 -21.13
C ARG A 225 -5.10 3.32 -21.49
N VAL A 226 -4.24 2.30 -21.37
CA VAL A 226 -4.60 0.91 -21.69
C VAL A 226 -5.52 0.32 -20.62
N GLY A 227 -5.25 0.56 -19.34
CA GLY A 227 -6.15 0.15 -18.25
C GLY A 227 -7.47 0.92 -18.24
N GLY A 228 -7.47 2.13 -18.83
CA GLY A 228 -8.68 2.91 -19.08
C GLY A 228 -9.46 3.19 -17.81
N ASP A 229 -10.74 2.82 -17.83
CA ASP A 229 -11.70 3.13 -16.77
C ASP A 229 -11.36 2.54 -15.41
N MET A 230 -10.52 1.50 -15.32
CA MET A 230 -10.17 0.94 -14.00
C MET A 230 -9.46 1.97 -13.11
N TRP A 231 -8.74 2.94 -13.69
CA TRP A 231 -8.01 3.94 -12.91
C TRP A 231 -8.91 5.06 -12.38
N LYS A 232 -10.17 5.16 -12.85
CA LYS A 232 -11.10 6.20 -12.39
C LYS A 232 -11.51 6.00 -10.92
N TRP A 233 -11.41 4.77 -10.42
CA TRP A 233 -11.83 4.36 -9.07
C TRP A 233 -10.85 4.75 -7.96
N GLY A 234 -9.64 5.19 -8.28
CA GLY A 234 -8.72 5.75 -7.28
C GLY A 234 -9.16 7.14 -6.82
N GLN A 235 -8.68 7.57 -5.65
CA GLN A 235 -9.06 8.87 -5.07
C GLN A 235 -8.25 10.06 -5.60
N SER A 236 -7.14 9.79 -6.27
CA SER A 236 -6.23 10.80 -6.80
C SER A 236 -6.17 10.77 -8.32
N ASP A 237 -5.65 11.84 -8.91
CA ASP A 237 -5.39 11.91 -10.33
C ASP A 237 -4.04 11.27 -10.71
N ARG A 238 -3.72 11.32 -12.01
CA ARG A 238 -2.46 10.80 -12.57
C ARG A 238 -1.18 11.50 -12.09
N TYR A 239 -1.31 12.59 -11.32
CA TYR A 239 -0.23 13.38 -10.73
C TYR A 239 -0.21 13.26 -9.20
N SER A 240 -0.89 12.25 -8.65
CA SER A 240 -0.99 12.02 -7.21
C SER A 240 -1.54 13.26 -6.48
N GLN A 241 -2.56 13.89 -7.06
CA GLN A 241 -3.33 14.95 -6.41
C GLN A 241 -4.71 14.40 -6.05
N LEU A 242 -5.11 14.56 -4.79
CA LEU A 242 -6.42 14.13 -4.31
C LEU A 242 -7.54 14.87 -5.07
N LYS A 243 -8.49 14.13 -5.65
CA LYS A 243 -9.63 14.72 -6.36
C LYS A 243 -10.55 15.47 -5.39
N ASP A 244 -11.19 16.52 -5.88
CA ASP A 244 -12.01 17.43 -5.07
C ASP A 244 -13.15 16.71 -4.33
N GLU A 245 -13.76 15.69 -4.96
CA GLU A 245 -14.83 14.89 -4.35
C GLU A 245 -14.42 14.14 -3.07
N PHE A 246 -13.11 13.87 -2.89
CA PHE A 246 -12.59 13.13 -1.74
C PHE A 246 -11.98 14.03 -0.67
N LYS A 247 -11.76 15.33 -0.93
CA LYS A 247 -11.21 16.26 0.06
C LYS A 247 -12.02 16.31 1.38
N PRO A 248 -13.37 16.33 1.36
CA PRO A 248 -14.15 16.34 2.60
C PRO A 248 -13.95 15.10 3.47
N MET A 249 -13.55 13.96 2.87
CA MET A 249 -13.31 12.69 3.57
C MET A 249 -12.17 12.79 4.59
N TYR A 250 -11.19 13.66 4.33
CA TYR A 250 -9.97 13.78 5.14
C TYR A 250 -9.87 15.13 5.88
N ALA A 251 -10.80 16.05 5.63
CA ALA A 251 -10.85 17.35 6.30
C ALA A 251 -11.25 17.27 7.80
N ALA A 252 -11.92 16.20 8.21
CA ALA A 252 -12.35 15.99 9.60
C ALA A 252 -11.30 15.26 10.47
N ALA A 253 -10.25 14.70 9.87
CA ALA A 253 -9.18 13.97 10.56
C ALA A 253 -7.95 14.84 10.91
N SER A 254 -8.03 16.14 10.63
CA SER A 254 -6.95 17.12 10.82
C SER A 254 -7.28 18.21 11.87
N GLY A 255 -8.33 17.98 12.67
CA GLY A 255 -8.72 18.83 13.81
C GLY A 255 -8.38 18.22 15.15
#